data_AF-A0A1X7SE65-F1
#
_entry.id   AF-A0A1X7SE65-F1
#
_cell.length_a   1.000
_cell.length_b   1.000
_cell.length_c   1.000
_cell.angle_alpha   90.00
_cell.angle_beta   90.00
_cell.angle_gamma   90.00
#
_symmetry.space_group_name_H-M   'P 1'
#
loop_
_entity.id
_entity.type
_entity.pdbx_description
1 polymer ?
#
loop_
_entity_poly.entity_id
_entity_poly.type
_entity_poly.pdbx_seq_one_letter_code
_entity_poly.pdbx_strand_id
1 'polypeptide(L)'
;MWSNGPLVHQQYDLVLYCPLRNTKIATATTLVDLFEYRDYEVPMVAEWFEKRNGKGLLIIFDGWDELKEQSRQSSLAASIIHRKQLNKCSVIVTSRSYASSSLLKMDTVTRHVQVIGFSEEEISTVIIQTLQKDTKLAQELIDKKRQDNKNYEPFTTTQSSKDSQLAVKLINDLKVRNDVQSLCYVPLVCSMVILVYCKEGGHLPTTLTQLYENFILQTIRRHVKRHDISPHTLGSLSSLPSQLAKPLQEMCQLAYTNLANTTMTFSSHQLQSLSEAVKEDYLGLMTRFIEYDEEKYQFLHLSIQEFLAAWWIAKHEKREEVFKDHFDDDHFRMCLRF
;
A
#
# COMPACT_ATOMS: atom_id res chain seq x y z
N MET A 1 -10.83 -3.71 17.10
CA MET A 1 -11.21 -4.79 16.16
C MET A 1 -12.35 -5.59 16.76
N TRP A 2 -13.27 -6.12 15.94
CA TRP A 2 -14.43 -6.93 16.39
C TRP A 2 -14.02 -8.08 17.34
N SER A 3 -12.88 -8.70 17.08
CA SER A 3 -12.25 -9.74 17.91
C SER A 3 -11.92 -9.33 19.35
N ASN A 4 -11.78 -8.03 19.63
CA ASN A 4 -11.35 -7.54 20.96
C ASN A 4 -12.55 -7.22 21.87
N GLY A 5 -13.77 -7.54 21.44
CA GLY A 5 -15.02 -7.20 22.12
C GLY A 5 -15.44 -5.72 22.28
N PRO A 6 -14.84 -4.68 21.64
CA PRO A 6 -15.12 -3.28 22.02
C PRO A 6 -16.28 -2.67 21.23
N LEU A 7 -16.83 -3.38 20.24
CA LEU A 7 -18.00 -2.94 19.48
C LEU A 7 -19.23 -3.20 20.35
N VAL A 8 -19.78 -2.12 20.91
CA VAL A 8 -20.90 -2.05 21.89
C VAL A 8 -22.16 -2.81 21.45
N HIS A 9 -22.26 -3.17 20.17
CA HIS A 9 -23.25 -4.10 19.64
C HIS A 9 -22.55 -5.11 18.73
N GLN A 10 -22.26 -6.31 19.23
CA GLN A 10 -21.86 -7.43 18.38
C GLN A 10 -23.08 -7.86 17.54
N GLN A 11 -23.33 -7.15 16.43
CA GLN A 11 -24.39 -7.47 15.47
C GLN A 11 -24.09 -8.74 14.65
N TYR A 12 -22.86 -9.27 14.77
CA TYR A 12 -22.38 -10.40 14.00
C TYR A 12 -21.88 -11.50 14.92
N ASP A 13 -22.38 -12.71 14.67
CA ASP A 13 -21.96 -13.96 15.30
C ASP A 13 -20.62 -14.44 14.73
N LEU A 14 -20.33 -14.11 13.45
CA LEU A 14 -19.08 -14.45 12.77
C LEU A 14 -18.66 -13.35 11.79
N VAL A 15 -17.36 -13.11 11.73
CA VAL A 15 -16.71 -12.29 10.71
C VAL A 15 -15.72 -13.15 9.92
N LEU A 16 -15.90 -13.22 8.61
CA LEU A 16 -14.99 -13.89 7.68
C LEU A 16 -14.18 -12.87 6.89
N TYR A 17 -12.85 -13.01 6.91
CA TYR A 17 -11.95 -12.25 6.07
C TYR A 17 -11.51 -13.12 4.89
N CYS A 18 -11.86 -12.69 3.67
CA CYS A 18 -11.73 -13.47 2.45
C CYS A 18 -10.87 -12.68 1.42
N PRO A 19 -9.53 -12.83 1.45
CA PRO A 19 -8.66 -12.20 0.46
C PRO A 19 -8.83 -12.87 -0.90
N LEU A 20 -9.27 -12.11 -1.90
CA LEU A 20 -9.61 -12.62 -3.22
C LEU A 20 -8.38 -12.94 -4.09
N ARG A 21 -7.19 -12.41 -3.77
CA ARG A 21 -5.92 -12.97 -4.28
C ARG A 21 -5.67 -14.42 -3.92
N ASN A 22 -6.29 -14.95 -2.86
CA ASN A 22 -6.12 -16.35 -2.48
C ASN A 22 -6.93 -17.23 -3.44
N THR A 23 -6.24 -18.05 -4.24
CA THR A 23 -6.88 -18.90 -5.26
C THR A 23 -7.95 -19.81 -4.69
N LYS A 24 -7.78 -20.36 -3.48
CA LYS A 24 -8.79 -21.21 -2.82
C LYS A 24 -10.09 -20.45 -2.56
N ILE A 25 -9.98 -19.20 -2.10
CA ILE A 25 -11.12 -18.31 -1.82
C ILE A 25 -11.75 -17.85 -3.14
N ALA A 26 -10.93 -17.48 -4.13
CA ALA A 26 -11.39 -17.03 -5.43
C ALA A 26 -12.19 -18.10 -6.21
N THR A 27 -11.84 -19.37 -6.04
CA THR A 27 -12.50 -20.51 -6.68
C THR A 27 -13.47 -21.24 -5.76
N ALA A 28 -13.80 -20.66 -4.59
CA ALA A 28 -14.73 -21.25 -3.65
C ALA A 28 -16.10 -21.51 -4.31
N THR A 29 -16.67 -22.67 -4.02
CA THR A 29 -17.99 -23.09 -4.52
C THR A 29 -19.03 -23.21 -3.41
N THR A 30 -18.56 -23.42 -2.18
CA THR A 30 -19.39 -23.54 -0.97
C THR A 30 -18.95 -22.55 0.11
N LEU A 31 -19.83 -22.27 1.08
CA LEU A 31 -19.47 -21.41 2.20
C LEU A 31 -18.30 -21.99 3.04
N VAL A 32 -18.18 -23.31 3.09
CA VAL A 32 -17.06 -24.02 3.75
C VAL A 32 -15.72 -23.66 3.10
N ASP A 33 -15.68 -23.51 1.77
CA ASP A 33 -14.45 -23.18 1.04
C ASP A 33 -13.91 -21.79 1.36
N LEU A 34 -14.74 -20.90 1.94
CA LEU A 34 -14.31 -19.57 2.38
C LEU A 34 -13.52 -19.60 3.70
N PHE A 35 -13.50 -20.73 4.42
CA PHE A 35 -12.70 -20.91 5.62
C PHE A 35 -11.30 -21.40 5.26
N GLU A 36 -10.28 -20.68 5.71
CA GLU A 36 -8.88 -21.09 5.50
C GLU A 36 -8.50 -22.32 6.32
N TYR A 37 -9.06 -22.45 7.52
CA TYR A 37 -8.81 -23.57 8.43
C TYR A 37 -9.82 -24.70 8.21
N ARG A 38 -9.30 -25.93 8.21
CA ARG A 38 -10.11 -27.15 8.12
C ARG A 38 -10.29 -27.72 9.52
N ASP A 39 -11.37 -27.35 10.17
CA ASP A 39 -11.82 -27.93 11.43
C ASP A 39 -13.10 -28.74 11.19
N TYR A 40 -13.35 -29.76 12.03
CA TYR A 40 -14.54 -30.60 11.93
C TYR A 40 -15.84 -29.82 12.21
N GLU A 41 -15.76 -28.70 12.94
CA GLU A 41 -16.91 -27.84 13.22
C GLU A 41 -17.26 -26.90 12.05
N VAL A 42 -16.32 -26.62 11.13
CA VAL A 42 -16.54 -25.66 10.03
C VAL A 42 -17.75 -26.00 9.17
N PRO A 43 -17.97 -27.27 8.74
CA PRO A 43 -19.19 -27.63 8.02
C PRO A 43 -20.48 -27.35 8.81
N MET A 44 -20.48 -27.57 10.13
CA MET A 44 -21.64 -27.30 11.00
C MET A 44 -21.91 -25.79 11.09
N VAL A 45 -20.85 -24.99 11.20
CA VAL A 45 -20.94 -23.52 11.23
C VAL A 45 -21.45 -22.98 9.89
N ALA A 46 -20.92 -23.46 8.77
CA ALA A 46 -21.37 -23.06 7.44
C ALA A 46 -22.86 -23.39 7.25
N GLU A 47 -23.27 -24.62 7.57
CA GLU A 47 -24.68 -25.05 7.47
C GLU A 47 -25.61 -24.19 8.35
N TRP A 48 -25.16 -23.81 9.54
CA TRP A 48 -25.92 -22.94 10.44
C TRP A 48 -26.20 -21.56 9.83
N PHE A 49 -25.20 -20.95 9.18
CA PHE A 49 -25.37 -19.68 8.48
C PHE A 49 -26.21 -19.82 7.21
N GLU A 50 -26.04 -20.90 6.45
CA GLU A 50 -26.85 -21.19 5.25
C GLU A 50 -28.34 -21.32 5.61
N LYS A 51 -28.68 -22.07 6.67
CA LYS A 51 -30.06 -22.19 7.20
C LYS A 51 -30.67 -20.84 7.62
N ARG A 52 -29.83 -19.88 7.97
CA ARG A 52 -30.24 -18.51 8.37
C ARG A 52 -30.12 -17.49 7.24
N ASN A 53 -29.81 -17.94 6.02
CA ASN A 53 -29.55 -17.09 4.86
C ASN A 53 -28.47 -16.01 5.15
N GLY A 54 -27.45 -16.36 5.94
CA GLY A 54 -26.34 -15.49 6.32
C GLY A 54 -26.65 -14.48 7.43
N LYS A 55 -27.81 -14.53 8.09
CA LYS A 55 -28.11 -13.61 9.20
C LYS A 55 -27.07 -13.77 10.32
N GLY A 56 -26.46 -12.65 10.73
CA GLY A 56 -25.40 -12.63 11.75
C GLY A 56 -23.99 -12.83 11.18
N LEU A 57 -23.84 -13.03 9.86
CA LEU A 57 -22.54 -13.17 9.19
C LEU A 57 -22.10 -11.85 8.58
N LEU A 58 -20.84 -11.46 8.82
CA LEU A 58 -20.14 -10.44 8.05
C LEU A 58 -19.04 -11.10 7.21
N ILE A 59 -19.01 -10.84 5.91
CA ILE A 59 -17.94 -11.29 5.01
C ILE A 59 -17.21 -10.07 4.44
N ILE A 60 -15.89 -10.05 4.58
CA ILE A 60 -15.02 -9.01 4.03
C ILE A 60 -14.26 -9.62 2.85
N PHE A 61 -14.69 -9.32 1.64
CA PHE A 61 -13.97 -9.68 0.41
C PHE A 61 -12.92 -8.61 0.12
N ASP A 62 -11.64 -8.95 0.33
CA ASP A 62 -10.52 -8.05 0.09
C ASP A 62 -9.95 -8.24 -1.32
N GLY A 63 -9.94 -7.19 -2.15
CA GLY A 63 -9.30 -7.19 -3.47
C GLY A 63 -10.19 -7.67 -4.62
N TRP A 64 -11.34 -7.04 -4.86
CA TRP A 64 -12.21 -7.38 -6.01
C TRP A 64 -11.50 -7.26 -7.37
N ASP A 65 -10.59 -6.30 -7.50
CA ASP A 65 -9.71 -6.13 -8.67
C ASP A 65 -8.78 -7.33 -8.90
N GLU A 66 -8.52 -8.13 -7.88
CA GLU A 66 -7.66 -9.31 -7.96
C GLU A 66 -8.40 -10.56 -8.50
N LEU A 67 -9.75 -10.50 -8.62
CA LEU A 67 -10.53 -11.59 -9.22
C LEU A 67 -10.44 -11.61 -10.75
N LYS A 68 -10.46 -12.83 -11.28
CA LYS A 68 -10.66 -13.18 -12.69
C LYS A 68 -12.00 -12.67 -13.23
N GLU A 69 -12.09 -12.27 -14.50
CA GLU A 69 -13.35 -11.72 -15.06
C GLU A 69 -14.50 -12.72 -14.98
N GLN A 70 -14.24 -13.97 -15.35
CA GLN A 70 -15.22 -15.04 -15.28
C GLN A 70 -15.66 -15.27 -13.83
N SER A 71 -14.72 -15.27 -12.89
CA SER A 71 -15.03 -15.40 -11.45
C SER A 71 -15.85 -14.22 -10.92
N ARG A 72 -15.65 -13.00 -11.42
CA ARG A 72 -16.49 -11.84 -11.04
C ARG A 72 -17.95 -12.01 -11.48
N GLN A 73 -18.22 -12.86 -12.47
CA GLN A 73 -19.57 -13.13 -12.97
C GLN A 73 -20.22 -14.36 -12.32
N SER A 74 -19.44 -15.40 -12.00
CA SER A 74 -19.99 -16.72 -11.64
C SER A 74 -19.50 -17.30 -10.29
N SER A 75 -18.51 -16.70 -9.63
CA SER A 75 -18.00 -17.23 -8.36
C SER A 75 -19.02 -17.16 -7.23
N LEU A 76 -18.80 -17.96 -6.18
CA LEU A 76 -19.54 -17.84 -4.93
C LEU A 76 -19.43 -16.42 -4.34
N ALA A 77 -18.22 -15.83 -4.35
CA ALA A 77 -17.99 -14.47 -3.88
C ALA A 77 -18.87 -13.47 -4.64
N ALA A 78 -18.90 -13.56 -5.98
CA ALA A 78 -19.77 -12.75 -6.81
C ALA A 78 -21.26 -12.99 -6.45
N SER A 79 -21.70 -14.24 -6.33
CA SER A 79 -23.08 -14.59 -5.95
C SER A 79 -23.51 -13.95 -4.63
N ILE A 80 -22.64 -13.99 -3.61
CA ILE A 80 -22.89 -13.37 -2.29
C ILE A 80 -22.90 -11.84 -2.39
N ILE A 81 -21.93 -11.24 -3.09
CA ILE A 81 -21.83 -9.77 -3.29
C ILE A 81 -23.09 -9.24 -4.01
N HIS A 82 -23.55 -9.95 -5.04
CA HIS A 82 -24.77 -9.63 -5.78
C HIS A 82 -26.06 -10.04 -5.05
N ARG A 83 -25.98 -10.49 -3.79
CA ARG A 83 -27.13 -10.89 -2.97
C ARG A 83 -27.97 -12.04 -3.54
N LYS A 84 -27.41 -12.84 -4.46
CA LYS A 84 -28.05 -14.04 -5.02
C LYS A 84 -28.05 -15.19 -4.00
N GLN A 85 -27.07 -15.21 -3.10
CA GLN A 85 -26.96 -16.13 -1.97
C GLN A 85 -26.67 -15.37 -0.67
N LEU A 86 -27.06 -15.95 0.48
CA LEU A 86 -26.83 -15.39 1.81
C LEU A 86 -27.33 -13.93 1.95
N ASN A 87 -28.53 -13.63 1.46
CA ASN A 87 -29.03 -12.25 1.32
C ASN A 87 -29.10 -11.48 2.66
N LYS A 88 -29.15 -12.17 3.81
CA LYS A 88 -29.17 -11.54 5.14
C LYS A 88 -27.78 -11.33 5.76
N CYS A 89 -26.69 -11.69 5.08
CA CYS A 89 -25.34 -11.37 5.55
C CYS A 89 -25.02 -9.88 5.35
N SER A 90 -23.97 -9.40 6.00
CA SER A 90 -23.33 -8.13 5.63
C SER A 90 -22.07 -8.41 4.84
N VAL A 91 -21.82 -7.59 3.82
CA VAL A 91 -20.68 -7.78 2.92
C VAL A 91 -19.94 -6.45 2.82
N ILE A 92 -18.62 -6.51 3.01
CA ILE A 92 -17.69 -5.42 2.70
C ILE A 92 -16.83 -5.91 1.54
N VAL A 93 -16.70 -5.10 0.50
CA VAL A 93 -15.83 -5.38 -0.64
C VAL A 93 -14.82 -4.26 -0.76
N THR A 94 -13.53 -4.58 -0.81
CA THR A 94 -12.48 -3.61 -1.13
C THR A 94 -12.11 -3.76 -2.61
N SER A 95 -11.84 -2.63 -3.27
CA SER A 95 -11.35 -2.64 -4.64
C SER A 95 -10.61 -1.35 -4.96
N ARG A 96 -9.70 -1.42 -5.93
CA ARG A 96 -9.13 -0.23 -6.54
C ARG A 96 -10.15 0.53 -7.39
N SER A 97 -9.92 1.83 -7.54
CA SER A 97 -10.83 2.75 -8.25
C SER A 97 -11.15 2.29 -9.68
N TYR A 98 -10.17 1.78 -10.43
CA TYR A 98 -10.37 1.36 -11.83
C TYR A 98 -11.30 0.13 -11.98
N ALA A 99 -11.30 -0.79 -11.02
CA ALA A 99 -12.12 -2.00 -11.08
C ALA A 99 -13.49 -1.84 -10.40
N SER A 100 -13.66 -0.77 -9.61
CA SER A 100 -14.88 -0.47 -8.86
C SER A 100 -16.11 -0.23 -9.75
N SER A 101 -15.93 0.13 -11.02
CA SER A 101 -17.02 0.44 -11.95
C SER A 101 -18.04 -0.70 -12.10
N SER A 102 -17.57 -1.96 -12.03
CA SER A 102 -18.43 -3.15 -12.06
C SER A 102 -19.30 -3.29 -10.80
N LEU A 103 -18.75 -2.91 -9.63
CA LEU A 103 -19.45 -2.91 -8.34
C LEU A 103 -20.45 -1.74 -8.25
N LEU A 104 -20.08 -0.56 -8.77
CA LEU A 104 -20.90 0.64 -8.70
C LEU A 104 -22.18 0.58 -9.55
N LYS A 105 -22.20 -0.29 -10.57
CA LYS A 105 -23.38 -0.55 -11.41
C LYS A 105 -24.41 -1.46 -10.73
N MET A 106 -24.13 -1.97 -9.54
CA MET A 106 -25.01 -2.92 -8.85
C MET A 106 -26.06 -2.20 -8.01
N ASP A 107 -27.32 -2.54 -8.22
CA ASP A 107 -28.45 -2.02 -7.42
C ASP A 107 -28.41 -2.48 -5.95
N THR A 108 -27.57 -3.46 -5.62
CA THR A 108 -27.44 -4.04 -4.28
C THR A 108 -26.46 -3.30 -3.36
N VAL A 109 -25.70 -2.33 -3.87
CA VAL A 109 -24.75 -1.55 -3.08
C VAL A 109 -25.49 -0.56 -2.20
N THR A 110 -25.47 -0.80 -0.90
CA THR A 110 -26.14 0.06 0.10
C THR A 110 -25.28 1.26 0.51
N ARG A 111 -23.96 1.17 0.38
CA ARG A 111 -23.02 2.22 0.74
C ARG A 111 -21.73 2.09 -0.07
N HIS A 112 -21.27 3.21 -0.59
CA HIS A 112 -19.96 3.35 -1.22
C HIS A 112 -19.07 4.26 -0.37
N VAL A 113 -17.84 3.84 -0.09
CA VAL A 113 -16.87 4.59 0.70
C VAL A 113 -15.57 4.66 -0.09
N GLN A 114 -15.06 5.87 -0.27
CA GLN A 114 -13.76 6.10 -0.89
C GLN A 114 -12.72 6.40 0.19
N VAL A 115 -11.58 5.69 0.15
CA VAL A 115 -10.43 5.99 0.99
C VAL A 115 -9.60 7.06 0.28
N ILE A 116 -9.57 8.27 0.86
CA ILE A 116 -8.89 9.45 0.27
C ILE A 116 -7.47 9.67 0.81
N GLY A 117 -7.12 9.02 1.92
CA GLY A 117 -5.83 9.20 2.61
C GLY A 117 -6.00 9.78 4.02
N PHE A 118 -4.88 10.17 4.62
CA PHE A 118 -4.83 10.74 5.96
C PHE A 118 -5.02 12.26 5.94
N SER A 119 -5.78 12.74 6.93
CA SER A 119 -5.75 14.13 7.36
C SER A 119 -4.44 14.47 8.10
N GLU A 120 -4.16 15.76 8.29
CA GLU A 120 -2.97 16.21 9.04
C GLU A 120 -2.93 15.68 10.49
N GLU A 121 -4.09 15.55 11.14
CA GLU A 121 -4.20 14.97 12.48
C GLU A 121 -3.88 13.47 12.47
N GLU A 122 -4.38 12.74 11.46
CA GLU A 122 -4.12 11.31 11.31
C GLU A 122 -2.66 11.03 10.97
N ILE A 123 -2.00 11.88 10.16
CA ILE A 123 -0.56 11.80 9.91
C ILE A 123 0.21 11.88 11.24
N SER A 124 -0.11 12.86 12.08
CA SER A 124 0.52 13.01 13.39
C SER A 124 0.28 11.78 14.28
N THR A 125 -0.95 11.25 14.25
CA THR A 125 -1.33 10.04 15.00
C THR A 125 -0.53 8.82 14.55
N VAL A 126 -0.42 8.59 13.24
CA VAL A 126 0.34 7.47 12.66
C VAL A 126 1.82 7.59 13.00
N ILE A 127 2.40 8.79 12.93
CA ILE A 127 3.79 9.04 13.34
C ILE A 127 4.00 8.65 14.80
N ILE A 128 3.14 9.14 15.70
CA ILE A 128 3.23 8.84 17.14
C ILE A 128 3.10 7.34 17.38
N GLN A 129 2.08 6.69 16.82
CA GLN A 129 1.84 5.26 17.02
C GLN A 129 2.94 4.36 16.44
N THR A 130 3.58 4.81 15.36
CA THR A 130 4.66 4.04 14.72
C THR A 130 5.97 4.16 15.48
N LEU A 131 6.27 5.35 16.02
CA LEU A 131 7.53 5.62 16.70
C LEU A 131 7.50 5.29 18.19
N GLN A 132 6.42 5.65 18.89
CA GLN A 132 6.24 5.37 20.32
C GLN A 132 5.66 3.98 20.53
N LYS A 133 6.52 3.05 20.95
CA LYS A 133 6.16 1.64 21.17
C LYS A 133 5.29 1.42 22.41
N ASP A 134 5.39 2.31 23.40
CA ASP A 134 4.53 2.27 24.57
C ASP A 134 3.16 2.87 24.22
N THR A 135 2.13 2.04 24.22
CA THR A 135 0.78 2.42 23.81
C THR A 135 0.14 3.49 24.70
N LYS A 136 0.50 3.54 26.00
CA LYS A 136 -0.01 4.57 26.92
C LYS A 136 0.64 5.91 26.62
N LEU A 137 1.96 5.93 26.48
CA LEU A 137 2.69 7.16 26.14
C LEU A 137 2.29 7.69 24.76
N ALA A 138 2.07 6.80 23.79
CA ALA A 138 1.55 7.15 22.47
C ALA A 138 0.16 7.80 22.56
N GLN A 139 -0.75 7.21 23.36
CA GLN A 139 -2.10 7.76 23.53
C GLN A 139 -2.07 9.14 24.21
N GLU A 140 -1.28 9.32 25.26
CA GLU A 140 -1.10 10.63 25.90
C GLU A 140 -0.60 11.71 24.93
N LEU A 141 0.34 11.35 24.04
CA LEU A 141 0.82 12.27 23.00
C LEU A 141 -0.26 12.62 21.98
N ILE A 142 -1.06 11.64 21.55
CA ILE A 142 -2.18 11.85 20.62
C ILE A 142 -3.21 12.78 21.26
N ASP A 143 -3.60 12.51 22.50
CA ASP A 143 -4.57 13.33 23.23
C ASP A 143 -4.06 14.76 23.42
N LYS A 144 -2.77 14.92 23.74
CA LYS A 144 -2.13 16.23 23.79
C LYS A 144 -2.12 16.92 22.44
N LYS A 145 -1.80 16.21 21.35
CA LYS A 145 -1.75 16.77 19.99
C LYS A 145 -3.12 17.23 19.50
N ARG A 146 -4.20 16.55 19.91
CA ARG A 146 -5.59 16.93 19.65
C ARG A 146 -6.02 18.21 20.36
N GLN A 147 -5.56 18.40 21.58
CA GLN A 147 -5.84 19.61 22.36
C GLN A 147 -5.00 20.82 21.89
N ASP A 148 -3.91 20.56 21.17
CA ASP A 148 -3.03 21.58 20.63
C ASP A 148 -3.66 22.24 19.40
N ASN A 149 -4.45 23.29 19.65
CA ASN A 149 -5.10 24.13 18.64
C ASN A 149 -4.14 25.11 17.92
N LYS A 150 -2.83 25.07 18.22
CA LYS A 150 -1.86 26.03 17.70
C LYS A 150 -1.09 25.45 16.51
N ASN A 151 -1.56 25.74 15.30
CA ASN A 151 -0.86 25.29 14.09
C ASN A 151 0.55 25.91 13.96
N TYR A 152 0.74 27.14 14.45
CA TYR A 152 1.98 27.91 14.29
C TYR A 152 3.08 27.63 15.32
N GLU A 153 2.75 27.09 16.50
CA GLU A 153 3.76 26.76 17.51
C GLU A 153 4.30 25.34 17.28
N PRO A 154 5.60 25.10 17.58
CA PRO A 154 6.14 23.75 17.62
C PRO A 154 5.38 22.91 18.65
N PHE A 155 4.97 21.70 18.25
CA PHE A 155 4.42 20.72 19.17
C PHE A 155 5.51 20.30 20.17
N THR A 156 5.18 20.17 21.45
CA THR A 156 6.15 19.83 22.50
C THR A 156 5.64 18.68 23.38
N THR A 157 6.55 17.96 24.05
CA THR A 157 6.20 16.94 25.03
C THR A 157 7.08 17.04 26.28
N THR A 158 6.50 16.71 27.44
CA THR A 158 7.20 16.57 28.72
C THR A 158 7.74 15.15 28.91
N GLN A 159 7.35 14.20 28.06
CA GLN A 159 7.82 12.82 28.13
C GLN A 159 9.32 12.75 27.77
N SER A 160 10.13 12.09 28.60
CA SER A 160 11.58 11.96 28.38
C SER A 160 11.98 10.78 27.47
N SER A 161 11.01 9.97 27.04
CA SER A 161 11.26 8.83 26.15
C SER A 161 11.84 9.30 24.81
N LYS A 162 12.89 8.62 24.35
CA LYS A 162 13.53 8.91 23.05
C LYS A 162 12.52 8.80 21.90
N ASP A 163 11.63 7.82 21.95
CA ASP A 163 10.62 7.58 20.93
C ASP A 163 9.58 8.72 20.88
N SER A 164 9.15 9.22 22.05
CA SER A 164 8.26 10.40 22.14
C SER A 164 8.91 11.65 21.57
N GLN A 165 10.18 11.89 21.92
CA GLN A 165 10.94 13.03 21.42
C GLN A 165 11.15 12.95 19.90
N LEU A 166 11.42 11.74 19.39
CA LEU A 166 11.58 11.50 17.96
C LEU A 166 10.27 11.74 17.18
N ALA A 167 9.14 11.30 17.72
CA ALA A 167 7.82 11.54 17.12
C ALA A 167 7.47 13.03 17.06
N VAL A 168 7.66 13.75 18.17
CA VAL A 168 7.44 15.20 18.24
C VAL A 168 8.36 15.93 17.26
N LYS A 169 9.63 15.54 17.18
CA LYS A 169 10.60 16.13 16.26
C LYS A 169 10.17 15.92 14.81
N LEU A 170 9.78 14.70 14.40
CA LEU A 170 9.31 14.43 13.04
C LEU A 170 8.07 15.26 12.68
N ILE A 171 7.10 15.37 13.59
CA ILE A 171 5.90 16.18 13.38
C ILE A 171 6.28 17.65 13.11
N ASN A 172 7.20 18.20 13.90
CA ASN A 172 7.67 19.57 13.72
C ASN A 172 8.49 19.75 12.44
N ASP A 173 9.37 18.80 12.11
CA ASP A 173 10.17 18.83 10.89
C ASP A 173 9.25 18.81 9.64
N LEU A 174 8.15 18.05 9.67
CA LEU A 174 7.16 18.02 8.59
C LEU A 174 6.39 19.33 8.45
N LYS A 175 6.05 20.03 9.55
CA LYS A 175 5.45 21.38 9.46
C LYS A 175 6.35 22.37 8.69
N VAL A 176 7.67 22.21 8.80
CA VAL A 176 8.64 23.04 8.06
C VAL A 176 8.81 22.53 6.63
N ARG A 177 8.83 21.21 6.43
CA ARG A 177 8.96 20.52 5.14
C ARG A 177 7.61 20.20 4.50
N ASN A 178 6.88 21.25 4.14
CA ASN A 178 5.57 21.15 3.46
C ASN A 178 5.61 20.31 2.18
N ASP A 179 6.74 20.30 1.45
CA ASP A 179 6.96 19.50 0.26
C ASP A 179 6.89 17.98 0.51
N VAL A 180 7.24 17.56 1.73
CA VAL A 180 7.17 16.16 2.19
C VAL A 180 5.84 15.93 2.90
N GLN A 181 5.41 16.84 3.77
CA GLN A 181 4.15 16.72 4.51
C GLN A 181 2.95 16.56 3.57
N SER A 182 2.92 17.30 2.46
CA SER A 182 1.85 17.23 1.46
C SER A 182 1.74 15.86 0.76
N LEU A 183 2.74 15.00 0.89
CA LEU A 183 2.74 13.64 0.33
C LEU A 183 2.31 12.58 1.36
N CYS A 184 2.45 12.89 2.66
CA CYS A 184 2.13 11.98 3.75
C CYS A 184 0.62 11.69 3.92
N TYR A 185 -0.26 12.37 3.19
CA TYR A 185 -1.67 11.95 3.12
C TYR A 185 -1.80 10.53 2.52
N VAL A 186 -0.85 10.10 1.69
CA VAL A 186 -0.76 8.71 1.21
C VAL A 186 -0.13 7.85 2.30
N PRO A 187 -0.83 6.83 2.84
CA PRO A 187 -0.34 6.05 3.97
C PRO A 187 1.02 5.37 3.73
N LEU A 188 1.24 4.89 2.50
CA LEU A 188 2.52 4.29 2.14
C LEU A 188 3.63 5.34 2.21
N VAL A 189 3.47 6.52 1.60
CA VAL A 189 4.48 7.59 1.61
C VAL A 189 4.76 8.07 3.04
N CYS A 190 3.72 8.23 3.88
CA CYS A 190 3.90 8.53 5.30
C CYS A 190 4.78 7.47 6.00
N SER A 191 4.53 6.19 5.72
CA SER A 191 5.33 5.08 6.25
C SER A 191 6.77 5.11 5.72
N MET A 192 6.99 5.50 4.45
CA MET A 192 8.33 5.69 3.88
C MET A 192 9.09 6.77 4.63
N VAL A 193 8.44 7.92 4.86
CA VAL A 193 9.04 9.06 5.57
C VAL A 193 9.44 8.66 6.98
N ILE A 194 8.56 8.00 7.74
CA ILE A 194 8.87 7.52 9.10
C ILE A 194 10.04 6.54 9.09
N LEU A 195 10.07 5.61 8.12
CA LEU A 195 11.16 4.64 7.96
C LEU A 195 12.49 5.34 7.68
N VAL A 196 12.53 6.25 6.70
CA VAL A 196 13.75 6.98 6.34
C VAL A 196 14.21 7.85 7.51
N TYR A 197 13.30 8.56 8.16
CA TYR A 197 13.61 9.39 9.32
C TYR A 197 14.29 8.58 10.45
N CYS A 198 13.77 7.39 10.75
CA CYS A 198 14.39 6.47 11.71
C CYS A 198 15.80 6.04 11.30
N LYS A 199 16.02 5.81 10.00
CA LYS A 199 17.30 5.32 9.47
C LYS A 199 18.36 6.40 9.36
N GLU A 200 17.95 7.64 9.15
CA GLU A 200 18.81 8.83 9.06
C GLU A 200 19.01 9.51 10.42
N GLY A 201 18.91 8.75 11.53
CA GLY A 201 19.20 9.25 12.87
C GLY A 201 18.21 10.29 13.40
N GLY A 202 16.99 10.31 12.86
CA GLY A 202 15.95 11.26 13.24
C GLY A 202 16.06 12.59 12.53
N HIS A 203 16.47 12.60 11.26
CA HIS A 203 16.51 13.79 10.41
C HIS A 203 15.86 13.51 9.06
N LEU A 204 15.07 14.45 8.55
CA LEU A 204 14.55 14.36 7.18
C LEU A 204 15.68 14.66 6.19
N PRO A 205 15.84 13.86 5.12
CA PRO A 205 16.77 14.19 4.03
C PRO A 205 16.47 15.57 3.44
N THR A 206 17.50 16.28 2.98
CA THR A 206 17.40 17.70 2.60
C THR A 206 16.49 17.91 1.39
N THR A 207 16.56 17.01 0.41
CA THR A 207 15.77 17.09 -0.82
C THR A 207 14.79 15.93 -0.93
N LEU A 208 13.75 16.11 -1.76
CA LEU A 208 12.82 15.04 -2.09
C LEU A 208 13.55 13.88 -2.79
N THR A 209 14.51 14.18 -3.66
CA THR A 209 15.37 13.19 -4.33
C THR A 209 16.10 12.32 -3.30
N GLN A 210 16.76 12.94 -2.31
CA GLN A 210 17.44 12.18 -1.25
C GLN A 210 16.49 11.33 -0.41
N LEU A 211 15.27 11.81 -0.15
CA LEU A 211 14.25 11.05 0.57
C LEU A 211 13.89 9.75 -0.18
N TYR A 212 13.66 9.84 -1.49
CA TYR A 212 13.31 8.69 -2.32
C TYR A 212 14.50 7.77 -2.60
N GLU A 213 15.70 8.32 -2.80
CA GLU A 213 16.94 7.54 -2.88
C GLU A 213 17.13 6.68 -1.62
N ASN A 214 17.00 7.31 -0.45
CA ASN A 214 17.13 6.64 0.83
C ASN A 214 16.03 5.57 0.99
N PHE A 215 14.78 5.87 0.64
CA PHE A 215 13.71 4.90 0.71
C PHE A 215 13.96 3.66 -0.17
N ILE A 216 14.35 3.86 -1.43
CA ILE A 216 14.66 2.77 -2.35
C ILE A 216 15.85 1.97 -1.85
N LEU A 217 16.91 2.64 -1.38
CA LEU A 217 18.08 1.97 -0.82
C LEU A 217 17.72 1.10 0.39
N GLN A 218 16.87 1.60 1.30
CA GLN A 218 16.39 0.80 2.45
C GLN A 218 15.52 -0.38 2.00
N THR A 219 14.71 -0.20 0.95
CA THR A 219 13.90 -1.26 0.36
C THR A 219 14.77 -2.36 -0.24
N ILE A 220 15.78 -1.99 -1.03
CA ILE A 220 16.77 -2.93 -1.59
C ILE A 220 17.50 -3.65 -0.46
N ARG A 221 18.04 -2.92 0.54
CA ARG A 221 18.71 -3.52 1.73
C ARG A 221 17.85 -4.55 2.45
N ARG A 222 16.52 -4.39 2.46
CA ARG A 222 15.58 -5.35 3.09
C ARG A 222 15.41 -6.61 2.25
N HIS A 223 15.39 -6.50 0.93
CA HIS A 223 15.11 -7.62 0.01
C HIS A 223 16.36 -8.43 -0.32
N VAL A 224 17.51 -7.79 -0.49
CA VAL A 224 18.78 -8.48 -0.81
C VAL A 224 19.26 -9.42 0.29
N LYS A 225 18.80 -9.24 1.54
CA LYS A 225 19.00 -10.19 2.64
C LYS A 225 18.55 -11.61 2.31
N ARG A 226 17.60 -11.76 1.38
CA ARG A 226 17.05 -13.06 0.95
C ARG A 226 17.89 -13.73 -0.14
N HIS A 227 18.92 -13.05 -0.65
CA HIS A 227 19.70 -13.44 -1.83
C HIS A 227 21.21 -13.39 -1.58
N ASP A 228 21.65 -13.66 -0.34
CA ASP A 228 23.06 -13.75 0.08
C ASP A 228 23.95 -12.50 -0.17
N ILE A 229 23.33 -11.34 -0.39
CA ILE A 229 24.05 -10.06 -0.50
C ILE A 229 23.99 -9.34 0.85
N SER A 230 25.16 -8.94 1.37
CA SER A 230 25.26 -8.20 2.62
C SER A 230 24.64 -6.79 2.48
N PRO A 231 23.58 -6.45 3.24
CA PRO A 231 22.93 -5.14 3.14
C PRO A 231 23.80 -3.98 3.60
N HIS A 232 24.77 -4.25 4.47
CA HIS A 232 25.62 -3.25 5.09
C HIS A 232 26.64 -2.66 4.10
N THR A 233 26.87 -3.33 2.96
CA THR A 233 27.80 -2.85 1.92
C THR A 233 27.17 -1.87 0.95
N LEU A 234 25.83 -1.75 0.95
CA LEU A 234 25.11 -0.87 0.03
C LEU A 234 25.10 0.55 0.59
N GLY A 235 25.94 1.44 0.06
CA GLY A 235 26.06 2.83 0.53
C GLY A 235 25.12 3.83 -0.16
N SER A 236 24.93 3.71 -1.48
CA SER A 236 24.11 4.61 -2.29
C SER A 236 23.55 3.86 -3.51
N LEU A 237 22.53 4.42 -4.17
CA LEU A 237 22.02 3.85 -5.43
C LEU A 237 23.04 3.94 -6.58
N SER A 238 23.90 4.94 -6.56
CA SER A 238 24.94 5.14 -7.59
C SER A 238 26.14 4.20 -7.43
N SER A 239 26.33 3.63 -6.24
CA SER A 239 27.45 2.74 -5.91
C SER A 239 27.00 1.29 -5.70
N LEU A 240 25.86 0.88 -6.27
CA LEU A 240 25.37 -0.48 -6.14
C LEU A 240 26.29 -1.47 -6.88
N PRO A 241 26.48 -2.69 -6.34
CA PRO A 241 27.13 -3.78 -7.07
C PRO A 241 26.44 -4.04 -8.41
N SER A 242 27.18 -4.50 -9.42
CA SER A 242 26.65 -4.77 -10.77
C SER A 242 25.41 -5.68 -10.78
N GLN A 243 25.37 -6.64 -9.85
CA GLN A 243 24.24 -7.55 -9.62
C GLN A 243 22.92 -6.83 -9.30
N LEU A 244 22.97 -5.64 -8.70
CA LEU A 244 21.80 -4.83 -8.33
C LEU A 244 21.66 -3.58 -9.20
N ALA A 245 22.77 -3.03 -9.68
CA ALA A 245 22.79 -1.85 -10.54
C ALA A 245 22.11 -2.11 -11.88
N LYS A 246 22.36 -3.27 -12.51
CA LYS A 246 21.72 -3.64 -13.78
C LYS A 246 20.18 -3.80 -13.64
N PRO A 247 19.66 -4.59 -12.67
CA PRO A 247 18.22 -4.64 -12.42
C PRO A 247 17.61 -3.28 -12.12
N LEU A 248 18.29 -2.43 -11.33
CA LEU A 248 17.80 -1.08 -11.05
C LEU A 248 17.68 -0.24 -12.33
N GLN A 249 18.67 -0.30 -13.22
CA GLN A 249 18.63 0.40 -14.50
C GLN A 249 17.48 -0.08 -15.40
N GLU A 250 17.27 -1.39 -15.49
CA GLU A 250 16.14 -1.99 -16.22
C GLU A 250 14.80 -1.52 -15.64
N MET A 251 14.66 -1.47 -14.32
CA MET A 251 13.46 -0.95 -13.65
C MET A 251 13.25 0.55 -13.86
N CYS A 252 14.32 1.35 -13.87
CA CYS A 252 14.24 2.78 -14.19
C CYS A 252 13.73 3.00 -15.63
N GLN A 253 14.23 2.24 -16.60
CA GLN A 253 13.75 2.30 -17.98
C GLN A 253 12.29 1.85 -18.10
N LEU A 254 11.93 0.77 -17.41
CA LEU A 254 10.55 0.28 -17.35
C LEU A 254 9.61 1.33 -16.74
N ALA A 255 10.05 1.99 -15.66
CA ALA A 255 9.29 3.05 -15.00
C ALA A 255 9.04 4.24 -15.93
N TYR A 256 10.07 4.71 -16.64
CA TYR A 256 9.94 5.78 -17.63
C TYR A 256 8.99 5.39 -18.76
N THR A 257 9.17 4.20 -19.35
CA THR A 257 8.34 3.73 -20.47
C THR A 257 6.87 3.63 -20.08
N ASN A 258 6.59 3.14 -18.87
CA ASN A 258 5.22 3.06 -18.37
C ASN A 258 4.65 4.45 -18.06
N LEU A 259 5.44 5.36 -17.49
CA LEU A 259 4.99 6.72 -17.22
C LEU A 259 4.66 7.46 -18.52
N ALA A 260 5.54 7.38 -19.53
CA ALA A 260 5.34 7.97 -20.86
C ALA A 260 4.12 7.41 -21.60
N ASN A 261 3.77 6.14 -21.36
CA ASN A 261 2.58 5.51 -21.93
C ASN A 261 1.34 5.67 -21.05
N THR A 262 1.41 6.41 -19.93
CA THR A 262 0.31 6.55 -18.96
C THR A 262 -0.18 5.21 -18.37
N THR A 263 0.71 4.22 -18.30
CA THR A 263 0.42 2.90 -17.72
C THR A 263 0.97 2.79 -16.30
N MET A 264 0.15 2.26 -15.39
CA MET A 264 0.54 1.98 -14.00
C MET A 264 0.87 0.50 -13.77
N THR A 265 0.45 -0.36 -14.70
CA THR A 265 0.58 -1.81 -14.62
C THR A 265 1.23 -2.33 -15.88
N PHE A 266 1.98 -3.42 -15.76
CA PHE A 266 2.67 -4.07 -16.86
C PHE A 266 2.56 -5.59 -16.76
N SER A 267 2.61 -6.28 -17.90
CA SER A 267 2.42 -7.73 -17.99
C SER A 267 3.72 -8.51 -17.81
N SER A 268 3.59 -9.80 -17.50
CA SER A 268 4.73 -10.73 -17.51
C SER A 268 5.51 -10.72 -18.84
N HIS A 269 4.82 -10.54 -19.99
CA HIS A 269 5.46 -10.44 -21.30
C HIS A 269 6.42 -9.23 -21.39
N GLN A 270 6.06 -8.08 -20.81
CA GLN A 270 6.95 -6.91 -20.77
C GLN A 270 8.19 -7.15 -19.90
N LEU A 271 8.13 -8.09 -18.95
CA LEU A 271 9.27 -8.47 -18.11
C LEU A 271 10.15 -9.56 -18.73
N GLN A 272 9.69 -10.27 -19.77
CA GLN A 272 10.43 -11.41 -20.34
C GLN A 272 11.84 -11.05 -20.82
N SER A 273 12.01 -9.85 -21.37
CA SER A 273 13.30 -9.33 -21.84
C SER A 273 14.21 -8.79 -20.74
N LEU A 274 13.73 -8.66 -19.50
CA LEU A 274 14.49 -8.13 -18.37
C LEU A 274 15.23 -9.24 -17.62
N SER A 275 16.18 -8.84 -16.77
CA SER A 275 16.94 -9.78 -15.94
C SER A 275 16.05 -10.53 -14.94
N GLU A 276 16.51 -11.72 -14.53
CA GLU A 276 15.82 -12.55 -13.56
C GLU A 276 15.59 -11.82 -12.22
N ALA A 277 16.55 -10.99 -11.81
CA ALA A 277 16.43 -10.18 -10.60
C ALA A 277 15.28 -9.16 -10.66
N VAL A 278 14.88 -8.70 -11.85
CA VAL A 278 13.67 -7.88 -12.01
C VAL A 278 12.41 -8.76 -11.96
N LYS A 279 12.40 -9.89 -12.67
CA LYS A 279 11.24 -10.82 -12.70
C LYS A 279 10.86 -11.33 -11.32
N GLU A 280 11.87 -11.61 -10.50
CA GLU A 280 11.75 -12.10 -9.13
C GLU A 280 11.78 -10.97 -8.07
N ASP A 281 11.74 -9.71 -8.51
CA ASP A 281 11.70 -8.50 -7.66
C ASP A 281 12.74 -8.50 -6.52
N TYR A 282 14.00 -8.78 -6.86
CA TYR A 282 15.11 -8.79 -5.89
C TYR A 282 15.30 -7.44 -5.19
N LEU A 283 14.89 -6.34 -5.84
CA LEU A 283 14.94 -4.99 -5.30
C LEU A 283 13.75 -4.67 -4.40
N GLY A 284 12.66 -5.42 -4.50
CA GLY A 284 11.44 -5.25 -3.70
C GLY A 284 10.68 -3.98 -4.01
N LEU A 285 10.73 -3.52 -5.25
CA LEU A 285 10.13 -2.25 -5.69
C LEU A 285 8.82 -2.47 -6.45
N MET A 286 8.40 -3.72 -6.61
CA MET A 286 7.19 -4.09 -7.33
C MET A 286 6.22 -4.88 -6.46
N THR A 287 4.98 -4.95 -6.93
CA THR A 287 3.98 -5.90 -6.45
C THR A 287 3.45 -6.69 -7.63
N ARG A 288 3.32 -8.00 -7.44
CA ARG A 288 2.69 -8.93 -8.37
C ARG A 288 1.25 -9.18 -7.96
N PHE A 289 0.32 -9.10 -8.91
CA PHE A 289 -1.09 -9.39 -8.70
C PHE A 289 -1.69 -10.04 -9.95
N ILE A 290 -2.87 -10.65 -9.81
CA ILE A 290 -3.60 -11.24 -10.93
C ILE A 290 -4.72 -10.30 -11.29
N GLU A 291 -4.80 -9.94 -12.57
CA GLU A 291 -5.91 -9.16 -13.11
C GLU A 291 -6.40 -9.85 -14.38
N TYR A 292 -7.67 -10.25 -14.40
CA TYR A 292 -8.31 -10.92 -15.55
C TYR A 292 -7.50 -12.10 -16.12
N ASP A 293 -7.04 -13.00 -15.24
CA ASP A 293 -6.24 -14.20 -15.58
C ASP A 293 -4.81 -13.92 -16.04
N GLU A 294 -4.42 -12.66 -16.10
CA GLU A 294 -3.08 -12.26 -16.45
C GLU A 294 -2.30 -11.87 -15.19
N GLU A 295 -1.08 -12.39 -15.09
CA GLU A 295 -0.12 -11.92 -14.10
C GLU A 295 0.31 -10.50 -14.50
N LYS A 296 -0.05 -9.54 -13.64
CA LYS A 296 0.31 -8.15 -13.76
C LYS A 296 1.25 -7.73 -12.64
N TYR A 297 2.00 -6.70 -12.94
CA TYR A 297 2.99 -6.12 -12.07
C TYR A 297 2.78 -4.62 -12.04
N GLN A 298 3.17 -4.00 -10.94
CA GLN A 298 3.21 -2.55 -10.80
C GLN A 298 4.32 -2.19 -9.82
N PHE A 299 4.77 -0.95 -9.84
CA PHE A 299 5.61 -0.44 -8.76
C PHE A 299 4.82 -0.35 -7.45
N LEU A 300 5.51 -0.39 -6.31
CA LEU A 300 4.91 -0.25 -4.98
C LEU A 300 3.97 0.98 -4.86
N HIS A 301 4.31 2.07 -5.56
CA HIS A 301 3.50 3.29 -5.67
C HIS A 301 3.89 4.12 -6.89
N LEU A 302 2.95 4.92 -7.40
CA LEU A 302 3.20 5.82 -8.55
C LEU A 302 4.39 6.74 -8.30
N SER A 303 4.52 7.31 -7.10
CA SER A 303 5.67 8.18 -6.79
C SER A 303 7.02 7.49 -6.85
N ILE A 304 7.07 6.16 -6.67
CA ILE A 304 8.31 5.38 -6.87
C ILE A 304 8.57 5.22 -8.36
N GLN A 305 7.54 4.92 -9.17
CA GLN A 305 7.66 4.88 -10.62
C GLN A 305 8.14 6.22 -11.17
N GLU A 306 7.56 7.34 -10.74
CA GLU A 306 7.94 8.69 -11.13
C GLU A 306 9.39 9.02 -10.73
N PHE A 307 9.82 8.62 -9.52
CA PHE A 307 11.22 8.77 -9.12
C PHE A 307 12.18 7.95 -9.99
N LEU A 308 11.85 6.68 -10.24
CA LEU A 308 12.69 5.79 -11.06
C LEU A 308 12.76 6.28 -12.52
N ALA A 309 11.66 6.85 -13.04
CA ALA A 309 11.63 7.52 -14.33
C ALA A 309 12.55 8.75 -14.33
N ALA A 310 12.47 9.61 -13.32
CA ALA A 310 13.35 10.78 -13.18
C ALA A 310 14.83 10.37 -13.15
N TRP A 311 15.14 9.30 -12.41
CA TRP A 311 16.48 8.72 -12.34
C TRP A 311 16.98 8.23 -13.70
N TRP A 312 16.10 7.66 -14.52
CA TRP A 312 16.42 7.27 -15.89
C TRP A 312 16.72 8.50 -16.76
N ILE A 313 15.84 9.51 -16.73
CA ILE A 313 15.99 10.75 -17.52
C ILE A 313 17.29 11.46 -17.17
N ALA A 314 17.61 11.57 -15.88
CA ALA A 314 18.82 12.24 -15.39
C ALA A 314 20.12 11.59 -15.93
N LYS A 315 20.08 10.29 -16.24
CA LYS A 315 21.20 9.53 -16.79
C LYS A 315 21.13 9.33 -18.31
N HIS A 316 20.07 9.82 -18.95
CA HIS A 316 19.86 9.68 -20.39
C HIS A 316 20.66 10.72 -21.17
N GLU A 317 21.25 10.32 -22.31
CA GLU A 317 22.09 11.21 -23.14
C GLU A 317 21.31 12.43 -23.65
N LYS A 318 20.01 12.25 -23.92
CA LYS A 318 19.09 13.27 -24.45
C LYS A 318 18.19 13.90 -23.38
N ARG A 319 18.67 14.02 -22.14
CA ARG A 319 17.86 14.50 -21.00
C ARG A 319 17.13 15.83 -21.26
N GLU A 320 17.76 16.77 -21.98
CA GLU A 320 17.17 18.09 -22.26
C GLU A 320 16.01 18.02 -23.27
N GLU A 321 16.07 17.09 -24.22
CA GLU A 321 14.98 16.84 -25.17
C GLU A 321 13.80 16.21 -24.42
N VAL A 322 14.05 15.14 -23.67
CA VAL A 322 13.03 14.44 -22.87
C VAL A 322 12.36 15.39 -21.86
N PHE A 323 13.14 16.26 -21.21
CA PHE A 323 12.60 17.25 -20.30
C PHE A 323 11.67 18.25 -21.00
N LYS A 324 12.04 18.74 -22.18
CA LYS A 324 11.22 19.68 -22.96
C LYS A 324 9.93 19.04 -23.43
N ASP A 325 10.00 17.79 -23.91
CA ASP A 325 8.85 17.08 -24.46
C ASP A 325 7.76 16.82 -23.39
N HIS A 326 8.17 16.68 -22.13
CA HIS A 326 7.26 16.38 -21.00
C HIS A 326 7.04 17.55 -20.04
N PHE A 327 7.56 18.76 -20.33
CA PHE A 327 7.53 19.87 -19.38
C PHE A 327 6.11 20.29 -18.98
N ASP A 328 5.19 20.31 -19.94
CA ASP A 328 3.78 20.66 -19.75
C ASP A 328 2.88 19.43 -19.54
N ASP A 329 3.47 18.23 -19.38
CA ASP A 329 2.71 17.00 -19.12
C ASP A 329 2.50 16.83 -17.61
N ASP A 330 1.24 16.98 -17.19
CA ASP A 330 0.83 16.79 -15.79
C ASP A 330 1.21 15.42 -15.23
N HIS A 331 1.32 14.38 -16.07
CA HIS A 331 1.75 13.03 -15.65
C HIS A 331 3.23 12.98 -15.27
N PHE A 332 4.05 13.89 -15.80
CA PHE A 332 5.46 14.00 -15.45
C PHE A 332 5.72 14.99 -14.33
N ARG A 333 4.70 15.71 -13.85
CA ARG A 333 4.89 16.80 -12.88
C ARG A 333 5.64 16.38 -11.62
N MET A 334 5.39 15.20 -11.07
CA MET A 334 6.15 14.71 -9.91
C MET A 334 7.54 14.22 -10.31
N CYS A 335 7.65 13.50 -11.42
CA CYS A 335 8.93 13.07 -12.00
C CYS A 335 9.89 14.26 -12.17
N LEU A 336 9.42 15.40 -12.66
CA LEU A 336 10.20 16.61 -12.89
C LEU A 336 10.53 17.41 -11.61
N ARG A 337 10.03 17.00 -10.43
CA ARG A 337 10.41 17.60 -9.14
C ARG A 337 11.72 17.03 -8.57
N PHE A 338 12.19 15.89 -9.08
CA PHE A 338 13.43 15.25 -8.67
C PHE A 338 14.62 15.71 -9.50
#